data_AF-A0A0D2J4J3-F1
#
_entry.id   AF-A0A0D2J4J3-F1
#
_cell.length_a   1.000
_cell.length_b   1.000
_cell.length_c   1.000
_cell.angle_alpha   90.00
_cell.angle_beta   90.00
_cell.angle_gamma   90.00
#
_symmetry.space_group_name_H-M   'P 1'
#
loop_
_entity.id
_entity.type
_entity.pdbx_description
1 polymer ?
#
loop_
_entity_poly.entity_id
_entity_poly.type
_entity_poly.pdbx_seq_one_letter_code
_entity_poly.pdbx_strand_id
1 'polypeptide(L)'
;MTGAPTKLYVLWYGPWTGTQKGYVRDFITGLSGSKSQNINSYYYSAAGLYSPKTMKLMGEADDASRSSGTVLSDSAVMQLVDNRLAATPTALRPFPFDKDAIYIVMSDNGDV
;
A
#
# COMPACT_ATOMS: atom_id res chain seq x y z
N MET A 1 -0.20 -12.25 22.29
CA MET A 1 -0.50 -12.61 20.89
C MET A 1 -0.26 -11.38 20.04
N THR A 2 0.59 -11.47 19.04
CA THR A 2 0.88 -10.36 18.10
C THR A 2 -0.03 -10.49 16.89
N GLY A 3 -0.63 -9.40 16.41
CA GLY A 3 -1.46 -9.45 15.21
C GLY A 3 -0.68 -9.88 13.96
N ALA A 4 -1.37 -10.41 12.95
CA ALA A 4 -0.78 -10.78 11.67
C ALA A 4 -0.22 -9.54 10.94
N PRO A 5 0.86 -9.64 10.14
CA PRO A 5 1.46 -8.50 9.46
C PRO A 5 0.45 -7.69 8.64
N THR A 6 0.58 -6.37 8.68
CA THR A 6 -0.26 -5.49 7.85
C THR A 6 0.10 -5.66 6.38
N LYS A 7 -0.88 -6.03 5.56
CA LYS A 7 -0.68 -6.23 4.12
C LYS A 7 -0.67 -4.88 3.42
N LEU A 8 0.28 -4.69 2.52
CA LEU A 8 0.36 -3.52 1.65
C LEU A 8 0.18 -3.90 0.18
N TYR A 9 -0.54 -3.05 -0.55
CA TYR A 9 -0.64 -3.08 -2.00
C TYR A 9 -0.27 -1.70 -2.54
N VAL A 10 0.53 -1.65 -3.60
CA VAL A 10 1.00 -0.38 -4.17
C VAL A 10 0.56 -0.24 -5.62
N LEU A 11 -0.13 0.84 -5.93
CA LEU A 11 -0.40 1.28 -7.30
C LEU A 11 0.62 2.36 -7.69
N TRP A 12 1.43 2.08 -8.69
CA TRP A 12 2.38 3.02 -9.28
C TRP A 12 1.66 3.89 -10.31
N TYR A 13 1.36 5.13 -9.94
CA TYR A 13 0.68 6.08 -10.81
C TYR A 13 1.71 6.96 -11.51
N GLY A 14 1.86 6.75 -12.82
CA GLY A 14 2.88 7.40 -13.66
C GLY A 14 4.07 6.50 -14.05
N PRO A 15 5.01 7.03 -14.84
CA PRO A 15 6.18 6.31 -15.36
C PRO A 15 7.25 6.06 -14.29
N TRP A 16 6.96 5.17 -13.35
CA TRP A 16 7.90 4.73 -12.33
C TRP A 16 8.93 3.74 -12.91
N THR A 17 10.22 4.06 -12.75
CA THR A 17 11.33 3.16 -13.11
C THR A 17 11.49 2.03 -12.09
N GLY A 18 12.10 0.93 -12.51
CA GLY A 18 12.39 -0.20 -11.61
C GLY A 18 13.22 0.21 -10.38
N THR A 19 14.17 1.13 -10.55
CA THR A 19 15.00 1.66 -9.47
C THR A 19 14.19 2.46 -8.46
N GLN A 20 13.31 3.36 -8.91
CA GLN A 20 12.45 4.15 -8.03
C GLN A 20 11.51 3.25 -7.21
N LYS A 21 10.89 2.24 -7.86
CA LYS A 21 10.08 1.23 -7.17
C LYS A 21 10.91 0.47 -6.14
N GLY A 22 12.16 0.13 -6.48
CA GLY A 22 13.12 -0.52 -5.58
C GLY A 22 13.31 0.24 -4.27
N TYR A 23 13.59 1.55 -4.34
CA TYR A 23 13.76 2.36 -3.13
C TYR A 23 12.52 2.39 -2.22
N VAL A 24 11.33 2.43 -2.82
CA VAL A 24 10.08 2.40 -2.05
C VAL A 24 9.84 1.03 -1.41
N ARG A 25 10.17 -0.07 -2.12
CA ARG A 25 10.13 -1.42 -1.53
C ARG A 25 11.10 -1.57 -0.37
N ASP A 26 12.31 -1.03 -0.50
CA ASP A 26 13.31 -1.03 0.56
C ASP A 26 12.85 -0.22 1.77
N PHE A 27 12.20 0.93 1.53
CA PHE A 27 11.58 1.73 2.59
C PHE A 27 10.48 0.95 3.32
N ILE A 28 9.51 0.36 2.61
CA ILE A 28 8.43 -0.45 3.20
C ILE A 28 8.99 -1.63 4.01
N THR A 29 10.04 -2.28 3.48
CA THR A 29 10.71 -3.38 4.17
C THR A 29 11.45 -2.90 5.41
N GLY A 30 12.13 -1.75 5.33
CA GLY A 30 12.82 -1.11 6.45
C GLY A 30 11.88 -0.64 7.57
N LEU A 31 10.62 -0.34 7.25
CA LEU A 31 9.56 -0.07 8.24
C LEU A 31 9.08 -1.32 9.01
N SER A 32 9.55 -2.51 8.63
CA SER A 32 9.11 -3.78 9.21
C SER A 32 10.18 -4.40 10.09
N GLY A 33 9.87 -4.61 11.38
CA GLY A 33 10.59 -5.54 12.23
C GLY A 33 11.95 -5.10 12.77
N SER A 34 12.35 -3.83 12.67
CA SER A 34 13.57 -3.40 13.39
C SER A 34 13.35 -3.40 14.90
N LYS A 35 14.37 -3.78 15.68
CA LYS A 35 14.28 -3.76 17.17
C LYS A 35 13.93 -2.38 17.72
N SER A 36 14.26 -1.30 16.99
CA SER A 36 13.89 0.08 17.30
C SER A 36 12.44 0.44 16.93
N GLN A 37 11.74 -0.31 16.08
CA GLN A 37 10.29 -0.15 15.86
C GLN A 37 9.43 -0.83 16.95
N ASN A 38 10.06 -1.55 17.87
CA ASN A 38 9.37 -2.15 19.02
C ASN A 38 9.01 -1.17 20.15
N ILE A 39 9.21 0.14 19.98
CA ILE A 39 9.01 1.12 21.07
C ILE A 39 7.53 1.19 21.53
N ASN A 40 6.57 1.04 20.62
CA ASN A 40 5.15 1.14 20.97
C ASN A 40 4.58 -0.21 21.47
N SER A 41 4.72 -0.49 22.77
CA SER A 41 4.09 -1.62 23.46
C SER A 41 2.70 -1.29 24.04
N TYR A 42 2.23 -0.05 23.91
CA TYR A 42 0.97 0.40 24.55
C TYR A 42 -0.21 0.53 23.58
N TYR A 43 -0.03 0.20 22.30
CA TYR A 43 -1.09 0.32 21.31
C TYR A 43 -1.66 -1.05 20.97
N TYR A 44 -2.97 -1.16 21.16
CA TYR A 44 -3.75 -2.38 20.99
C TYR A 44 -4.86 -2.12 19.97
N SER A 45 -5.22 -3.16 19.21
CA SER A 45 -6.47 -3.14 18.46
C SER A 45 -7.67 -3.18 19.41
N ALA A 46 -8.87 -2.89 18.90
CA ALA A 46 -10.12 -3.04 19.66
C ALA A 46 -10.35 -4.47 20.21
N ALA A 47 -9.65 -5.46 19.65
CA ALA A 47 -9.67 -6.86 20.11
C ALA A 47 -8.57 -7.19 21.15
N GLY A 48 -7.82 -6.19 21.63
CA GLY A 48 -6.76 -6.37 22.64
C GLY A 48 -5.47 -7.00 22.11
N LEU A 49 -5.31 -7.09 20.78
CA LEU A 49 -4.08 -7.59 20.16
C LEU A 49 -3.07 -6.45 20.00
N TYR A 50 -1.79 -6.75 20.21
CA TYR A 50 -0.72 -5.81 19.87
C TYR A 50 -0.76 -5.51 18.38
N SER A 51 -0.73 -4.22 18.02
CA SER A 51 -0.66 -3.78 16.63
C SER A 51 0.48 -4.52 15.92
N PRO A 52 0.24 -5.14 14.75
CA PRO A 52 1.28 -5.84 14.01
C PRO A 52 2.43 -4.89 13.73
N LYS A 53 3.63 -5.28 14.13
CA LYS A 53 4.85 -4.45 14.00
C LYS A 53 5.61 -4.73 12.70
N THR A 54 4.96 -5.44 11.80
CA THR A 54 5.52 -5.87 10.52
C THR A 54 4.53 -5.56 9.44
N MET A 55 5.03 -4.99 8.35
CA MET A 55 4.30 -4.78 7.13
C MET A 55 4.79 -5.78 6.09
N LYS A 56 3.92 -6.16 5.17
CA LYS A 56 4.28 -7.06 4.07
C LYS A 56 3.69 -6.53 2.78
N LEU A 57 4.56 -6.20 1.82
CA LEU A 57 4.13 -5.91 0.46
C LEU A 57 3.58 -7.19 -0.19
N MET A 58 2.31 -7.18 -0.55
CA MET A 58 1.57 -8.33 -1.06
C MET A 58 1.32 -8.26 -2.56
N GLY A 59 1.34 -7.06 -3.16
CA GLY A 59 1.14 -6.90 -4.58
C GLY A 59 1.40 -5.48 -5.05
N GLU A 60 1.66 -5.36 -6.35
CA GLU A 60 1.95 -4.11 -7.02
C GLU A 60 1.21 -4.06 -8.36
N ALA A 61 0.80 -2.87 -8.77
CA ALA A 61 0.17 -2.63 -10.07
C ALA A 61 0.66 -1.32 -10.66
N ASP A 62 0.55 -1.19 -11.97
CA ASP A 62 1.01 -0.04 -12.73
C ASP A 62 -0.14 0.70 -13.41
N ASP A 63 -0.06 2.03 -13.38
CA ASP A 63 -0.83 2.95 -14.22
C ASP A 63 0.12 3.99 -14.82
N ALA A 64 0.99 3.52 -15.71
CA ALA A 64 2.01 4.35 -16.34
C ALA A 64 1.40 5.49 -17.19
N SER A 65 0.18 5.29 -17.70
CA SER A 65 -0.55 6.26 -18.51
C SER A 65 -1.15 7.41 -17.73
N ARG A 66 -1.22 7.33 -16.39
CA ARG A 66 -1.97 8.25 -15.56
C ARG A 66 -3.43 8.34 -16.00
N SER A 67 -4.17 7.23 -15.86
CA SER A 67 -5.55 7.12 -16.35
C SER A 67 -6.52 8.19 -15.84
N SER A 68 -6.19 8.88 -14.75
CA SER A 68 -6.97 9.98 -14.16
C SER A 68 -6.37 11.38 -14.40
N GLY A 69 -5.39 11.51 -15.30
CA GLY A 69 -4.70 12.76 -15.61
C GLY A 69 -3.46 13.04 -14.76
N THR A 70 -2.82 14.19 -14.98
CA THR A 70 -1.55 14.55 -14.34
C THR A 70 -1.68 15.10 -12.92
N VAL A 71 -2.91 15.43 -12.51
CA VAL A 71 -3.27 15.94 -11.19
C VAL A 71 -4.30 14.99 -10.60
N LEU A 72 -4.04 14.49 -9.40
CA LEU A 72 -4.98 13.64 -8.68
C LEU A 72 -5.78 14.47 -7.68
N SER A 73 -7.09 14.26 -7.66
CA SER A 73 -7.95 14.67 -6.55
C SER A 73 -8.15 13.50 -5.60
N ASP A 74 -8.54 13.76 -4.36
CA ASP A 74 -8.88 12.72 -3.38
C ASP A 74 -9.89 11.70 -3.93
N SER A 75 -10.90 12.18 -4.65
CA SER A 75 -11.89 11.30 -5.30
C SER A 75 -11.29 10.43 -6.40
N ALA A 76 -10.32 10.94 -7.15
CA ALA A 76 -9.62 10.17 -8.18
C ALA A 76 -8.75 9.08 -7.55
N VAL A 77 -8.08 9.37 -6.42
CA VAL A 77 -7.31 8.37 -5.66
C VAL A 77 -8.20 7.23 -5.20
N MET A 78 -9.38 7.52 -4.64
CA MET A 78 -10.33 6.48 -4.23
C MET A 78 -10.79 5.63 -5.42
N GLN A 79 -11.15 6.27 -6.54
CA GLN A 79 -11.57 5.55 -7.75
C GLN A 79 -10.45 4.67 -8.33
N LEU A 80 -9.20 5.15 -8.33
CA LEU A 80 -8.05 4.37 -8.79
C LEU A 80 -7.87 3.10 -7.97
N VAL A 81 -8.04 3.18 -6.65
CA VAL A 81 -7.99 2.01 -5.77
C VAL A 81 -9.16 1.07 -6.07
N ASP A 82 -10.40 1.57 -6.09
CA ASP A 82 -11.60 0.77 -6.36
C ASP A 82 -11.53 0.01 -7.70
N ASN A 83 -10.98 0.66 -8.72
CA ASN A 83 -10.77 0.08 -10.05
C ASN A 83 -9.72 -1.05 -10.07
N ARG A 84 -8.92 -1.20 -9.02
CA ARG A 84 -7.90 -2.25 -8.88
C ARG A 84 -8.29 -3.35 -7.90
N LEU A 85 -9.22 -3.08 -6.98
CA LEU A 85 -9.77 -4.05 -6.03
C LEU A 85 -10.70 -5.04 -6.72
N ALA A 86 -10.72 -6.30 -6.33
CA ALA A 86 -11.74 -7.28 -6.73
C ALA A 86 -11.93 -8.34 -5.64
N ALA A 87 -13.09 -9.00 -5.62
CA ALA A 87 -13.32 -10.14 -4.72
C ALA A 87 -12.37 -11.31 -5.05
N THR A 88 -12.10 -11.50 -6.35
CA THR A 88 -11.11 -12.45 -6.87
C THR A 88 -10.15 -11.67 -7.78
N PRO A 89 -8.84 -11.64 -7.49
CA PRO A 89 -7.87 -10.92 -8.30
C PRO A 89 -7.82 -11.40 -9.76
N THR A 90 -7.66 -10.44 -10.68
CA THR A 90 -7.48 -10.66 -12.12
C THR A 90 -6.35 -9.80 -12.64
N ALA A 91 -5.93 -9.98 -13.90
CA ALA A 91 -4.90 -9.14 -14.51
C ALA A 91 -5.27 -7.64 -14.51
N LEU A 92 -6.56 -7.30 -14.65
CA LEU A 92 -7.05 -5.91 -14.68
C LEU A 92 -7.32 -5.33 -13.29
N ARG A 93 -7.70 -6.21 -12.35
CA ARG A 93 -8.02 -5.88 -10.95
C ARG A 93 -7.15 -6.76 -10.04
N PRO A 94 -5.86 -6.43 -9.90
CA PRO A 94 -4.88 -7.34 -9.31
C PRO A 94 -4.94 -7.40 -7.79
N PHE A 95 -5.69 -6.50 -7.14
CA PHE A 95 -5.71 -6.42 -5.69
C PHE A 95 -6.96 -7.11 -5.14
N PRO A 96 -6.83 -8.02 -4.16
CA PRO A 96 -7.99 -8.53 -3.45
C PRO A 96 -8.59 -7.42 -2.58
N PHE A 97 -9.91 -7.44 -2.39
CA PHE A 97 -10.55 -6.64 -1.34
C PHE A 97 -10.23 -7.22 0.04
N ASP A 98 -9.48 -6.48 0.84
CA ASP A 98 -9.07 -6.84 2.19
C ASP A 98 -9.23 -5.63 3.12
N LYS A 99 -10.20 -5.73 4.04
CA LYS A 99 -10.54 -4.65 4.98
C LYS A 99 -9.43 -4.31 5.98
N ASP A 100 -8.44 -5.19 6.14
CA ASP A 100 -7.33 -5.03 7.08
C ASP A 100 -6.01 -4.68 6.34
N ALA A 101 -6.07 -4.48 5.02
CA ALA A 101 -4.92 -4.09 4.20
C ALA A 101 -4.84 -2.57 4.00
N ILE A 102 -3.64 -2.10 3.66
CA ILE A 102 -3.36 -0.73 3.24
C ILE A 102 -3.12 -0.73 1.72
N TYR A 103 -3.85 0.14 1.02
CA TYR A 103 -3.67 0.38 -0.42
C TYR A 103 -3.04 1.76 -0.59
N ILE A 104 -1.87 1.82 -1.23
CA ILE A 104 -1.13 3.06 -1.44
C ILE A 104 -1.10 3.38 -2.93
N VAL A 105 -1.43 4.62 -3.29
CA VAL A 105 -1.17 5.16 -4.62
C VAL A 105 0.10 6.00 -4.54
N MET A 106 1.12 5.59 -5.28
CA MET A 106 2.39 6.32 -5.39
C MET A 106 2.36 7.13 -6.69
N SER A 107 2.19 8.45 -6.58
CA SER A 107 2.17 9.36 -7.72
C SER A 107 3.57 9.89 -8.01
N ASP A 108 3.94 9.94 -9.29
CA ASP A 108 5.22 10.50 -9.72
C ASP A 108 5.23 12.05 -9.79
N ASN A 109 4.05 12.66 -9.67
CA ASN A 109 3.84 14.10 -9.50
C ASN A 109 3.06 14.36 -8.20
N GLY A 110 3.27 15.52 -7.57
CA GLY A 110 2.49 15.92 -6.39
C GLY A 110 1.06 16.30 -6.74
N ASP A 111 0.15 16.11 -5.79
CA ASP A 111 -1.19 16.70 -5.82
C ASP A 111 -1.05 18.24 -5.82
N VAL A 112 -1.92 18.96 -6.55
CA VAL A 112 -2.03 20.43 -6.48
C VAL A 112 -3.20 20.84 -5.61
#